data_AF-A0A3B0YUV7-F1
#
_entry.id   AF-A0A3B0YUV7-F1
#
_cell.length_a   1.000
_cell.length_b   1.000
_cell.length_c   1.000
_cell.angle_alpha   90.00
_cell.angle_beta   90.00
_cell.angle_gamma   90.00
#
_symmetry.space_group_name_H-M   'P 1'
#
loop_
_entity.id
_entity.type
_entity.pdbx_description
1 polymer ?
#
loop_
_entity_poly.entity_id
_entity_poly.type
_entity_poly.pdbx_seq_one_letter_code
_entity_poly.pdbx_strand_id
1 'polypeptide(L)'
;MALQTERLLQILGIEFSPVTHAERLISTAGGFFGIFFILVVTTYFIPLDEALLIVASMGASAVLLFAVPHGPMSQPWSVAGGHMVSAAVGVTCVQLISNPIIAAALAVGLAIGAMHYLRCIHPPGGATALSFAVAGPTVQEIGYQYMLTPVGLNVLVILSVAFVFNYPFAWRRYPAALKPYPAKQDEESLTHIAHEDLVFALAEVNSFIDISERDLLTIYDLATHRSSSRSLSPDTLTLGSFYSNGKYGADWSVRQIIDESRHDSPDKDLVIFKTVAGEGIRHTGFATRLEFANWAKHEVYRDDENWRRVEH
;
A
#
# COMPACT_ATOMS: atom_id res chain seq x y z
N MET A 1 -5.80 -21.48 20.47
CA MET A 1 -4.66 -21.88 19.64
C MET A 1 -4.70 -21.20 18.27
N ALA A 2 -5.80 -21.31 17.49
CA ALA A 2 -5.96 -20.61 16.21
C ALA A 2 -5.76 -19.07 16.27
N LEU A 3 -6.34 -18.39 17.26
CA LEU A 3 -6.18 -16.94 17.45
C LEU A 3 -4.73 -16.49 17.75
N GLN A 4 -3.92 -17.37 18.37
CA GLN A 4 -2.50 -17.07 18.62
C GLN A 4 -1.65 -17.28 17.36
N THR A 5 -2.01 -18.28 16.55
CA THR A 5 -1.39 -18.53 15.25
C THR A 5 -1.65 -17.38 14.28
N GLU A 6 -2.90 -16.89 14.18
CA GLU A 6 -3.23 -15.74 13.34
C GLU A 6 -2.51 -14.47 13.78
N ARG A 7 -2.44 -14.21 15.09
CA ARG A 7 -1.71 -13.06 15.61
C ARG A 7 -0.20 -13.14 15.31
N LEU A 8 0.37 -14.34 15.36
CA LEU A 8 1.77 -14.57 15.00
C LEU A 8 2.00 -14.36 13.49
N LEU A 9 1.11 -14.87 12.64
CA LEU A 9 1.16 -14.67 11.19
C LEU A 9 1.04 -13.20 10.82
N GLN A 10 0.17 -12.45 11.52
CA GLN A 10 0.04 -11.00 11.35
C GLN A 10 1.27 -10.23 11.82
N ILE A 11 1.91 -10.64 12.94
CA ILE A 11 3.19 -10.04 13.40
C ILE A 11 4.29 -10.28 12.37
N LEU A 12 4.31 -11.47 11.76
CA LEU A 12 5.26 -11.82 10.71
C LEU A 12 4.93 -11.20 9.35
N GLY A 13 3.78 -10.53 9.21
CA GLY A 13 3.34 -9.91 7.96
C GLY A 13 3.12 -10.91 6.82
N ILE A 14 2.78 -12.16 7.12
CA ILE A 14 2.54 -13.18 6.10
C ILE A 14 1.15 -12.92 5.50
N GLU A 15 1.12 -12.16 4.42
CA GLU A 15 -0.09 -11.93 3.62
C GLU A 15 -0.30 -13.05 2.61
N PHE A 16 -1.47 -13.68 2.65
CA PHE A 16 -1.89 -14.68 1.67
C PHE A 16 -2.55 -13.99 0.49
N SER A 17 -1.76 -13.23 -0.28
CA SER A 17 -2.27 -12.64 -1.52
C SER A 17 -2.55 -13.76 -2.54
N PRO A 18 -3.75 -13.82 -3.14
CA PRO A 18 -4.16 -14.91 -4.04
C PRO A 18 -3.48 -14.77 -5.42
N VAL A 19 -2.16 -14.92 -5.47
CA VAL A 19 -1.39 -14.91 -6.72
C VAL A 19 -1.37 -16.31 -7.33
N THR A 20 -1.88 -16.45 -8.55
CA THR A 20 -1.91 -17.73 -9.28
C THR A 20 -0.52 -18.33 -9.48
N HIS A 21 -0.43 -19.67 -9.60
CA HIS A 21 0.84 -20.34 -9.87
C HIS A 21 1.47 -19.92 -11.21
N ALA A 22 0.65 -19.62 -12.22
CA ALA A 22 1.12 -19.12 -13.51
C ALA A 22 1.84 -17.77 -13.34
N GLU A 23 1.25 -16.83 -12.59
CA GLU A 23 1.86 -15.53 -12.33
C GLU A 23 3.19 -15.66 -11.59
N ARG A 24 3.28 -16.59 -10.61
CA ARG A 24 4.54 -16.89 -9.92
C ARG A 24 5.63 -17.36 -10.89
N LEU A 25 5.31 -18.30 -11.79
CA LEU A 25 6.25 -18.80 -12.79
C LEU A 25 6.69 -17.73 -13.79
N ILE A 26 5.75 -16.88 -14.24
CA ILE A 26 6.06 -15.76 -15.14
C ILE A 26 7.01 -14.77 -14.44
N SER A 27 6.74 -14.42 -13.19
CA SER A 27 7.62 -13.56 -12.38
C SER A 27 9.02 -14.16 -12.18
N THR A 28 9.10 -15.46 -11.89
CA THR A 28 10.38 -16.18 -11.77
C THR A 28 11.17 -16.16 -13.09
N ALA A 29 10.51 -16.45 -14.21
CA ALA A 29 11.14 -16.41 -15.53
C ALA A 29 11.61 -14.99 -15.90
N GLY A 30 10.80 -13.97 -15.61
CA GLY A 30 11.17 -12.57 -15.83
C GLY A 30 12.40 -12.17 -15.03
N GLY A 31 12.44 -12.54 -13.74
CA GLY A 31 13.60 -12.32 -12.87
C GLY A 31 14.86 -13.01 -13.40
N PHE A 32 14.74 -14.26 -13.86
CA PHE A 32 15.85 -14.99 -14.48
C PHE A 32 16.37 -14.25 -15.72
N PHE A 33 15.51 -13.90 -16.68
CA PHE A 33 15.94 -13.22 -17.91
C PHE A 33 16.53 -11.82 -17.62
N GLY A 34 15.94 -11.08 -16.68
CA GLY A 34 16.45 -9.79 -16.25
C GLY A 34 17.90 -9.88 -15.77
N ILE A 35 18.19 -10.80 -14.84
CA ILE A 35 19.55 -10.96 -14.30
C ILE A 35 20.49 -11.61 -15.30
N PHE A 36 20.02 -12.56 -16.11
CA PHE A 36 20.82 -13.17 -17.16
C PHE A 36 21.36 -12.12 -18.13
N PHE A 37 20.51 -11.23 -18.66
CA PHE A 37 20.97 -10.19 -19.57
C PHE A 37 21.87 -9.16 -18.89
N ILE A 38 21.60 -8.82 -17.63
CA ILE A 38 22.49 -7.94 -16.84
C ILE A 38 23.89 -8.55 -16.69
N LEU A 39 23.98 -9.84 -16.35
CA LEU A 39 25.25 -10.54 -16.22
C LEU A 39 25.99 -10.62 -17.55
N VAL A 40 25.32 -10.99 -18.64
CA VAL A 40 25.93 -11.05 -19.98
C VAL A 40 26.48 -9.69 -20.40
N VAL A 41 25.70 -8.62 -20.21
CA VAL A 41 26.12 -7.26 -20.59
C VAL A 41 27.22 -6.74 -19.67
N THR A 42 27.07 -6.87 -18.34
CA THR A 42 28.06 -6.34 -17.38
C THR A 42 29.41 -7.04 -17.52
N THR A 43 29.41 -8.36 -17.68
CA THR A 43 30.66 -9.15 -17.79
C THR A 43 31.43 -8.90 -19.08
N TYR A 44 30.79 -8.29 -20.08
CA TYR A 44 31.49 -7.80 -21.27
C TYR A 44 32.39 -6.59 -20.97
N PHE A 45 32.05 -5.77 -19.96
CA PHE A 45 32.78 -4.55 -19.62
C PHE A 45 33.63 -4.67 -18.35
N ILE A 46 33.18 -5.46 -17.37
CA ILE A 46 33.79 -5.56 -16.04
C ILE A 46 33.91 -7.05 -15.66
N PRO A 47 35.06 -7.49 -15.12
CA PRO A 47 35.20 -8.82 -14.56
C PRO A 47 34.10 -9.18 -13.55
N LEU A 48 33.66 -10.44 -13.53
CA LEU A 48 32.49 -10.85 -12.75
C LEU A 48 32.66 -10.59 -11.25
N ASP A 49 33.87 -10.80 -10.73
CA ASP A 49 34.26 -10.57 -9.34
C ASP A 49 34.10 -9.10 -8.91
N GLU A 50 34.39 -8.16 -9.80
CA GLU A 50 34.22 -6.72 -9.55
C GLU A 50 32.75 -6.28 -9.69
N ALA A 51 31.94 -7.03 -10.45
CA ALA A 51 30.53 -6.70 -10.73
C ALA A 51 29.54 -7.18 -9.64
N LEU A 52 29.94 -8.07 -8.73
CA LEU A 52 29.02 -8.81 -7.85
C LEU A 52 28.09 -7.92 -7.02
N LEU A 53 28.59 -6.84 -6.42
CA LEU A 53 27.78 -5.95 -5.57
C LEU A 53 26.74 -5.18 -6.38
N ILE A 54 27.12 -4.77 -7.59
CA ILE A 54 26.25 -4.03 -8.51
C ILE A 54 25.18 -4.98 -9.03
N VAL A 55 25.55 -6.20 -9.39
CA VAL A 55 24.61 -7.25 -9.81
C VAL A 55 23.66 -7.61 -8.66
N ALA A 56 24.12 -7.62 -7.41
CA ALA A 56 23.25 -7.85 -6.25
C ALA A 56 22.16 -6.76 -6.12
N SER A 57 22.53 -5.49 -6.34
CA SER A 57 21.57 -4.38 -6.42
C SER A 57 20.56 -4.61 -7.56
N MET A 58 21.01 -5.00 -8.75
CA MET A 58 20.11 -5.33 -9.88
C MET A 58 19.23 -6.55 -9.60
N GLY A 59 19.71 -7.51 -8.81
CA GLY A 59 18.95 -8.65 -8.28
C GLY A 59 17.67 -8.19 -7.56
N ALA A 60 17.80 -7.24 -6.64
CA ALA A 60 16.67 -6.67 -5.93
C ALA A 60 15.74 -5.87 -6.87
N SER A 61 16.29 -5.15 -7.86
CA SER A 61 15.49 -4.46 -8.88
C SER A 61 14.67 -5.44 -9.73
N ALA A 62 15.23 -6.60 -10.08
CA ALA A 62 14.52 -7.65 -10.81
C ALA A 62 13.36 -8.21 -9.98
N VAL A 63 13.53 -8.42 -8.68
CA VAL A 63 12.42 -8.84 -7.81
C VAL A 63 11.27 -7.85 -7.92
N LEU A 64 11.53 -6.54 -7.80
CA LEU A 64 10.49 -5.52 -7.91
C LEU A 64 9.84 -5.48 -9.31
N LEU A 65 10.66 -5.42 -10.36
CA LEU A 65 10.18 -5.26 -11.74
C LEU A 65 9.39 -6.46 -12.26
N PHE A 66 9.68 -7.67 -11.77
CA PHE A 66 9.04 -8.89 -12.26
C PHE A 66 8.05 -9.51 -11.28
N ALA A 67 8.17 -9.30 -9.97
CA ALA A 67 7.14 -9.76 -9.03
C ALA A 67 6.04 -8.69 -8.80
N VAL A 68 6.40 -7.41 -8.87
CA VAL A 68 5.49 -6.28 -8.58
C VAL A 68 5.64 -5.17 -9.66
N PRO A 69 5.36 -5.46 -10.95
CA PRO A 69 5.64 -4.54 -12.05
C PRO A 69 4.88 -3.20 -11.97
N HIS A 70 3.71 -3.17 -11.32
CA HIS A 70 2.91 -1.96 -11.13
C HIS A 70 3.18 -1.21 -9.82
N GLY A 71 4.07 -1.73 -8.98
CA GLY A 71 4.46 -1.05 -7.76
C GLY A 71 5.04 0.34 -8.05
N PRO A 72 4.79 1.34 -7.20
CA PRO A 72 5.33 2.69 -7.39
C PRO A 72 6.86 2.69 -7.44
N MET A 73 7.50 1.82 -6.65
CA MET A 73 8.95 1.66 -6.62
C MET A 73 9.52 0.90 -7.83
N SER A 74 8.68 0.23 -8.61
CA SER A 74 9.06 -0.49 -9.84
C SER A 74 8.93 0.37 -11.09
N GLN A 75 8.28 1.54 -11.02
CA GLN A 75 8.06 2.38 -12.20
C GLN A 75 9.37 2.94 -12.77
N PRO A 76 9.43 3.24 -14.09
CA PRO A 76 10.69 3.58 -14.75
C PRO A 76 11.47 4.74 -14.11
N TRP A 77 10.76 5.77 -13.63
CA TRP A 77 11.39 6.90 -12.94
C TRP A 77 12.01 6.49 -11.59
N SER A 78 11.33 5.64 -10.82
CA SER A 78 11.86 5.11 -9.57
C SER A 78 13.13 4.30 -9.84
N VAL A 79 13.11 3.38 -10.80
CA VAL A 79 14.28 2.55 -11.14
C VAL A 79 15.44 3.40 -11.65
N ALA A 80 15.21 4.20 -12.70
CA ALA A 80 16.26 4.98 -13.33
C ALA A 80 16.77 6.10 -12.40
N GLY A 81 15.86 6.91 -11.86
CA GLY A 81 16.21 7.98 -10.94
C GLY A 81 16.86 7.45 -9.67
N GLY A 82 16.32 6.38 -9.09
CA GLY A 82 16.81 5.80 -7.84
C GLY A 82 18.24 5.29 -7.96
N HIS A 83 18.56 4.50 -8.99
CA HIS A 83 19.92 4.03 -9.23
C HIS A 83 20.90 5.16 -9.57
N MET A 84 20.52 6.08 -10.45
CA MET A 84 21.42 7.14 -10.93
C MET A 84 21.73 8.16 -9.82
N VAL A 85 20.72 8.59 -9.06
CA VAL A 85 20.91 9.48 -7.91
C VAL A 85 21.76 8.80 -6.84
N SER A 86 21.48 7.53 -6.56
CA SER A 86 22.23 6.77 -5.55
C SER A 86 23.68 6.54 -5.95
N ALA A 87 23.95 6.28 -7.24
CA ALA A 87 25.32 6.19 -7.76
C ALA A 87 26.07 7.52 -7.61
N ALA A 88 25.45 8.65 -7.97
CA ALA A 88 26.06 9.96 -7.82
C ALA A 88 26.36 10.29 -6.34
N VAL A 89 25.42 10.02 -5.44
CA VAL A 89 25.61 10.24 -3.99
C VAL A 89 26.71 9.33 -3.43
N GLY A 90 26.72 8.05 -3.81
CA GLY A 90 27.75 7.10 -3.38
C GLY A 90 29.16 7.55 -3.78
N VAL A 91 29.34 7.95 -5.04
CA VAL A 91 30.63 8.49 -5.55
C VAL A 91 31.02 9.75 -4.78
N THR A 92 30.08 10.68 -4.59
CA THR A 92 30.32 11.93 -3.86
C THR A 92 30.79 11.66 -2.42
N CYS A 93 30.15 10.74 -1.71
CA CYS A 93 30.51 10.40 -0.34
C CYS A 93 31.91 9.81 -0.25
N VAL A 94 32.28 8.87 -1.14
CA VAL A 94 33.63 8.28 -1.17
C VAL A 94 34.71 9.33 -1.44
N GLN A 95 34.44 10.29 -2.33
CA GLN A 95 35.40 11.34 -2.66
C GLN A 95 35.59 12.38 -1.55
N LEU A 96 34.54 12.66 -0.76
CA LEU A 96 34.58 13.70 0.26
C LEU A 96 34.91 13.20 1.67
N ILE A 97 34.75 11.91 1.94
CA ILE A 97 34.84 11.34 3.29
C ILE A 97 35.91 10.26 3.33
N SER A 98 36.99 10.51 4.08
CA SER A 98 38.13 9.60 4.16
C SER A 98 37.87 8.33 4.97
N ASN A 99 36.92 8.35 5.92
CA ASN A 99 36.58 7.15 6.69
C ASN A 99 35.57 6.29 5.91
N PRO A 100 35.93 5.06 5.51
CA PRO A 100 35.10 4.24 4.62
C PRO A 100 33.76 3.82 5.25
N ILE A 101 33.72 3.59 6.56
CA ILE A 101 32.48 3.22 7.28
C ILE A 101 31.51 4.40 7.28
N ILE A 102 32.02 5.61 7.58
CA ILE A 102 31.21 6.83 7.57
C ILE A 102 30.77 7.18 6.16
N ALA A 103 31.66 7.03 5.16
CA ALA A 103 31.34 7.26 3.76
C ALA A 103 30.20 6.34 3.28
N ALA A 104 30.25 5.04 3.60
CA ALA A 104 29.22 4.07 3.27
C ALA A 104 27.88 4.37 3.96
N ALA A 105 27.89 4.68 5.26
CA ALA A 105 26.69 5.02 6.00
C ALA A 105 26.02 6.30 5.46
N LEU A 106 26.82 7.34 5.18
CA LEU A 106 26.33 8.58 4.59
C LEU A 106 25.86 8.40 3.15
N ALA A 107 26.55 7.58 2.34
CA ALA A 107 26.13 7.29 0.98
C ALA A 107 24.71 6.73 0.94
N VAL A 108 24.39 5.74 1.78
CA VAL A 108 23.04 5.14 1.84
C VAL A 108 22.02 6.13 2.40
N GLY A 109 22.31 6.78 3.52
CA GLY A 109 21.36 7.71 4.16
C GLY A 109 21.02 8.92 3.28
N LEU A 110 22.03 9.53 2.66
CA LEU A 110 21.85 10.65 1.75
C LEU A 110 21.17 10.21 0.44
N ALA A 111 21.45 9.01 -0.07
CA ALA A 111 20.77 8.48 -1.24
C ALA A 111 19.27 8.27 -0.98
N ILE A 112 18.90 7.73 0.18
CA ILE A 112 17.48 7.60 0.61
C ILE A 112 16.82 8.97 0.66
N GLY A 113 17.47 9.97 1.29
CA GLY A 113 16.96 11.33 1.36
C GLY A 113 16.78 11.96 -0.03
N ALA A 114 17.79 11.86 -0.89
CA ALA A 114 17.75 12.40 -2.25
C ALA A 114 16.64 11.75 -3.09
N MET A 115 16.47 10.43 -3.02
CA MET A 115 15.40 9.73 -3.70
C MET A 115 14.00 10.16 -3.22
N HIS A 116 13.83 10.47 -1.92
CA HIS A 116 12.56 10.99 -1.39
C HIS A 116 12.23 12.34 -2.01
N TYR A 117 13.18 13.28 -2.01
CA TYR A 117 12.97 14.61 -2.59
C TYR A 117 12.71 14.57 -4.09
N LEU A 118 13.37 13.66 -4.82
CA LEU A 118 13.23 13.48 -6.26
C LEU A 118 12.06 12.55 -6.65
N ARG A 119 11.34 12.00 -5.67
CA ARG A 119 10.20 11.09 -5.84
C ARG A 119 10.54 9.87 -6.71
N CYS A 120 11.76 9.36 -6.55
CA CYS A 120 12.28 8.21 -7.28
C CYS A 120 12.74 7.10 -6.31
N ILE A 121 12.01 6.89 -5.21
CA ILE A 121 12.36 5.85 -4.25
C ILE A 121 12.34 4.49 -4.92
N HIS A 122 13.53 3.91 -4.98
CA HIS A 122 13.79 2.56 -5.43
C HIS A 122 14.78 1.94 -4.45
N PRO A 123 14.33 1.10 -3.51
CA PRO A 123 15.19 0.54 -2.46
C PRO A 123 16.50 -0.09 -2.97
N PRO A 124 16.53 -0.77 -4.13
CA PRO A 124 17.79 -1.25 -4.71
C PRO A 124 18.84 -0.16 -4.98
N GLY A 125 18.43 1.09 -5.19
CA GLY A 125 19.31 2.24 -5.31
C GLY A 125 20.20 2.44 -4.07
N GLY A 126 19.68 2.22 -2.86
CA GLY A 126 20.50 2.25 -1.64
C GLY A 126 21.66 1.26 -1.69
N ALA A 127 21.43 0.05 -2.22
CA ALA A 127 22.49 -0.92 -2.46
C ALA A 127 23.46 -0.47 -3.56
N THR A 128 23.03 0.27 -4.58
CA THR A 128 23.91 0.87 -5.60
C THR A 128 24.87 1.89 -5.00
N ALA A 129 24.38 2.76 -4.09
CA ALA A 129 25.23 3.71 -3.37
C ALA A 129 26.26 2.99 -2.48
N LEU A 130 25.78 1.99 -1.72
CA LEU A 130 26.63 1.19 -0.85
C LEU A 130 27.70 0.43 -1.63
N SER A 131 27.33 -0.14 -2.79
CA SER A 131 28.22 -0.94 -3.63
C SER A 131 29.49 -0.19 -3.99
N PHE A 132 29.38 1.10 -4.39
CA PHE A 132 30.55 1.93 -4.68
C PHE A 132 31.35 2.24 -3.41
N ALA A 133 30.68 2.53 -2.30
CA ALA A 133 31.31 2.90 -1.05
C ALA A 133 32.17 1.78 -0.42
N VAL A 134 31.79 0.52 -0.65
CA VAL A 134 32.54 -0.65 -0.16
C VAL A 134 33.37 -1.33 -1.24
N ALA A 135 33.37 -0.81 -2.47
CA ALA A 135 34.15 -1.36 -3.56
C ALA A 135 35.66 -1.18 -3.32
N GLY A 136 36.47 -2.02 -3.97
CA GLY A 136 37.93 -1.89 -3.94
C GLY A 136 38.44 -0.65 -4.67
N PRO A 137 39.73 -0.29 -4.49
CA PRO A 137 40.33 0.91 -5.09
C PRO A 137 40.15 0.99 -6.61
N THR A 138 40.30 -0.12 -7.31
CA THR A 138 40.13 -0.22 -8.77
C THR A 138 38.77 0.28 -9.24
N VAL A 139 37.69 -0.07 -8.52
CA VAL A 139 36.33 0.37 -8.85
C VAL A 139 36.13 1.82 -8.39
N GLN A 140 36.70 2.24 -7.26
CA GLN A 140 36.56 3.62 -6.79
C GLN A 140 37.28 4.64 -7.68
N GLU A 141 38.37 4.24 -8.33
CA GLU A 141 39.12 5.06 -9.29
C GLU A 141 38.29 5.47 -10.52
N ILE A 142 37.26 4.69 -10.90
CA ILE A 142 36.39 5.05 -12.02
C ILE A 142 35.52 6.28 -11.72
N GLY A 143 35.34 6.62 -10.43
CA GLY A 143 34.60 7.79 -9.98
C GLY A 143 33.19 7.86 -10.57
N TYR A 144 32.81 9.02 -11.10
CA TYR A 144 31.47 9.24 -11.67
C TYR A 144 31.19 8.40 -12.92
N GLN A 145 32.21 7.80 -13.55
CA GLN A 145 31.98 6.85 -14.64
C GLN A 145 31.12 5.66 -14.19
N TYR A 146 31.19 5.30 -12.90
CA TYR A 146 30.34 4.28 -12.27
C TYR A 146 28.85 4.49 -12.59
N MET A 147 28.40 5.75 -12.62
CA MET A 147 27.01 6.12 -12.88
C MET A 147 26.58 5.75 -14.31
N LEU A 148 27.47 5.91 -15.29
CA LEU A 148 27.19 5.56 -16.69
C LEU A 148 27.43 4.07 -16.94
N THR A 149 28.62 3.60 -16.56
CA THR A 149 29.05 2.22 -16.69
C THR A 149 29.67 1.75 -15.36
N PRO A 150 29.07 0.75 -14.70
CA PRO A 150 28.03 -0.16 -15.22
C PRO A 150 26.59 0.22 -14.86
N VAL A 151 26.33 1.18 -13.96
CA VAL A 151 24.99 1.38 -13.38
C VAL A 151 23.95 1.77 -14.44
N GLY A 152 24.20 2.84 -15.19
CA GLY A 152 23.28 3.33 -16.22
C GLY A 152 23.01 2.29 -17.31
N LEU A 153 24.05 1.56 -17.74
CA LEU A 153 23.90 0.46 -18.68
C LEU A 153 22.98 -0.64 -18.13
N ASN A 154 23.15 -1.02 -16.86
CA ASN A 154 22.32 -2.02 -16.21
C ASN A 154 20.87 -1.55 -16.06
N VAL A 155 20.64 -0.28 -15.72
CA VAL A 155 19.30 0.32 -15.70
C VAL A 155 18.63 0.22 -17.08
N LEU A 156 19.35 0.55 -18.15
CA LEU A 156 18.82 0.46 -19.52
C LEU A 156 18.46 -0.98 -19.88
N VAL A 157 19.33 -1.93 -19.58
CA VAL A 157 19.11 -3.36 -19.84
C VAL A 157 17.88 -3.86 -19.08
N ILE A 158 17.82 -3.67 -17.76
CA ILE A 158 16.75 -4.23 -16.94
C ILE A 158 15.38 -3.61 -17.27
N LEU A 159 15.33 -2.30 -17.57
CA LEU A 159 14.10 -1.65 -18.00
C LEU A 159 13.65 -2.13 -19.39
N SER A 160 14.59 -2.37 -20.31
CA SER A 160 14.29 -2.93 -21.63
C SER A 160 13.70 -4.34 -21.50
N VAL A 161 14.31 -5.17 -20.67
CA VAL A 161 13.79 -6.53 -20.40
C VAL A 161 12.44 -6.45 -19.71
N ALA A 162 12.27 -5.60 -18.70
CA ALA A 162 10.99 -5.43 -18.00
C ALA A 162 9.88 -4.97 -18.95
N PHE A 163 10.17 -4.07 -19.88
CA PHE A 163 9.23 -3.63 -20.91
C PHE A 163 8.85 -4.79 -21.83
N VAL A 164 9.84 -5.41 -22.50
CA VAL A 164 9.60 -6.46 -23.50
C VAL A 164 8.94 -7.70 -22.88
N PHE A 165 9.38 -8.11 -21.70
CA PHE A 165 8.89 -9.32 -21.04
C PHE A 165 7.46 -9.17 -20.52
N ASN A 166 7.11 -8.01 -19.96
CA ASN A 166 5.77 -7.79 -19.41
C ASN A 166 4.74 -7.33 -20.47
N TYR A 167 5.18 -6.83 -21.63
CA TYR A 167 4.30 -6.31 -22.69
C TYR A 167 3.22 -7.29 -23.19
N PRO A 168 3.50 -8.60 -23.42
CA PRO A 168 2.53 -9.54 -23.96
C PRO A 168 1.34 -9.81 -23.02
N PHE A 169 1.50 -9.61 -21.72
CA PHE A 169 0.48 -9.92 -20.72
C PHE A 169 -0.31 -8.65 -20.39
N ALA A 170 -1.58 -8.59 -20.80
CA ALA A 170 -2.42 -7.40 -20.65
C ALA A 170 -2.50 -6.90 -19.19
N TRP A 171 -2.51 -7.81 -18.22
CA TRP A 171 -2.52 -7.49 -16.79
C TRP A 171 -1.16 -7.07 -16.25
N ARG A 172 -0.03 -7.44 -16.90
CA ARG A 172 1.36 -7.08 -16.48
C ARG A 172 1.98 -5.91 -17.21
N ARG A 173 1.34 -5.37 -18.26
CA ARG A 173 1.91 -4.31 -19.12
C ARG A 173 2.65 -3.25 -18.31
N TYR A 174 3.90 -3.03 -18.70
CA TYR A 174 4.86 -2.16 -18.04
C TYR A 174 5.35 -1.09 -19.03
N PRO A 175 5.39 0.20 -18.66
CA PRO A 175 5.02 0.78 -17.37
C PRO A 175 3.51 0.73 -17.08
N ALA A 176 3.12 0.98 -15.83
CA ALA A 176 1.73 0.87 -15.39
C ALA A 176 0.75 1.73 -16.20
N ALA A 177 1.22 2.84 -16.77
CA ALA A 177 0.44 3.70 -17.67
C ALA A 177 -0.06 2.99 -18.94
N LEU A 178 0.50 1.84 -19.32
CA LEU A 178 0.07 1.04 -20.47
C LEU A 178 -1.02 0.02 -20.13
N LYS A 179 -1.35 -0.14 -18.84
CA LYS A 179 -2.43 -1.02 -18.40
C LYS A 179 -3.77 -0.38 -18.82
N PRO A 180 -4.63 -1.09 -19.57
CA PRO A 180 -5.94 -0.56 -19.95
C PRO A 180 -6.75 -0.28 -18.69
N TYR A 181 -7.17 0.97 -18.48
CA TYR A 181 -8.21 1.26 -17.49
C TYR A 181 -9.55 0.88 -18.11
N PRO A 182 -10.41 0.09 -17.45
CA PRO A 182 -11.75 -0.14 -17.95
C PRO A 182 -12.44 1.21 -18.17
N ALA A 183 -13.08 1.38 -19.32
CA ALA A 183 -13.81 2.61 -19.64
C ALA A 183 -14.83 2.88 -18.51
N LYS A 184 -14.94 4.14 -18.08
CA LYS A 184 -15.97 4.60 -17.14
C LYS A 184 -17.32 4.07 -17.65
N GLN A 185 -17.91 3.09 -16.97
CA GLN A 185 -19.31 2.77 -17.17
C GLN A 185 -20.11 3.96 -16.63
N ASP A 186 -21.20 4.30 -17.34
CA ASP A 186 -22.02 5.48 -17.09
C ASP A 186 -22.38 5.61 -15.61
N GLU A 187 -22.45 6.86 -15.13
CA GLU A 187 -22.70 7.26 -13.74
C GLU A 187 -24.10 6.82 -13.26
N GLU A 188 -24.34 5.52 -13.09
CA GLU A 188 -25.30 5.06 -12.12
C GLU A 188 -24.72 5.35 -10.74
N SER A 189 -25.54 5.98 -9.90
CA SER A 189 -25.19 6.53 -8.59
C SER A 189 -24.12 5.71 -7.89
N LEU A 190 -23.03 6.37 -7.46
CA LEU A 190 -22.01 5.80 -6.57
C LEU A 190 -22.70 5.28 -5.29
N THR A 191 -23.27 4.10 -5.36
CA THR A 191 -23.80 3.36 -4.23
C THR A 191 -22.62 2.96 -3.38
N HIS A 192 -22.81 3.07 -2.07
CA HIS A 192 -21.87 2.63 -1.05
C HIS A 192 -21.31 1.26 -1.45
N ILE A 193 -20.00 1.17 -1.74
CA ILE A 193 -19.34 -0.11 -1.96
C ILE A 193 -19.31 -0.82 -0.60
N ALA A 194 -19.95 -1.98 -0.49
CA ALA A 194 -19.92 -2.76 0.74
C ALA A 194 -18.51 -3.29 0.99
N HIS A 195 -18.15 -3.51 2.26
CA HIS A 195 -16.83 -4.00 2.63
C HIS A 195 -16.52 -5.35 1.97
N GLU A 196 -17.49 -6.27 1.94
CA GLU A 196 -17.36 -7.60 1.33
C GLU A 196 -17.12 -7.54 -0.17
N ASP A 197 -17.79 -6.63 -0.89
CA ASP A 197 -17.62 -6.44 -2.33
C ASP A 197 -16.22 -5.91 -2.66
N LEU A 198 -15.68 -5.01 -1.82
CA LEU A 198 -14.32 -4.48 -2.00
C LEU A 198 -13.27 -5.57 -1.77
N VAL A 199 -13.42 -6.39 -0.73
CA VAL A 199 -12.51 -7.50 -0.43
C VAL A 199 -12.57 -8.57 -1.52
N PHE A 200 -13.77 -8.90 -2.02
CA PHE A 200 -13.94 -9.82 -3.14
C PHE A 200 -13.28 -9.28 -4.43
N ALA A 201 -13.50 -8.00 -4.75
CA ALA A 201 -12.87 -7.36 -5.91
C ALA A 201 -11.33 -7.36 -5.81
N LEU A 202 -10.77 -7.13 -4.61
CA LEU A 202 -9.32 -7.25 -4.38
C LEU A 202 -8.81 -8.66 -4.64
N ALA A 203 -9.58 -9.70 -4.29
CA ALA A 203 -9.21 -11.09 -4.54
C ALA A 203 -9.25 -11.46 -6.03
N GLU A 204 -10.09 -10.81 -6.83
CA GLU A 204 -10.13 -11.00 -8.30
C GLU A 204 -9.04 -10.25 -9.05
N VAL A 205 -8.47 -9.19 -8.45
CA VAL A 205 -7.37 -8.45 -9.05
C VAL A 205 -6.09 -9.29 -9.02
N ASN A 206 -5.77 -9.91 -10.15
CA ASN A 206 -4.49 -10.59 -10.41
C ASN A 206 -3.33 -9.59 -10.60
N SER A 207 -3.12 -8.72 -9.61
CA SER A 207 -2.07 -7.71 -9.59
C SER A 207 -1.64 -7.50 -8.14
N PHE A 208 -0.33 -7.49 -7.89
CA PHE A 208 0.19 -7.16 -6.57
C PHE A 208 -0.06 -5.66 -6.28
N ILE A 209 -0.81 -5.36 -5.23
CA ILE A 209 -1.07 -4.00 -4.75
C ILE A 209 -0.26 -3.81 -3.46
N ASP A 210 0.63 -2.83 -3.44
CA ASP A 210 1.49 -2.49 -2.29
C ASP A 210 0.74 -1.62 -1.27
N ILE A 211 -0.44 -2.08 -0.84
CA ILE A 211 -1.29 -1.45 0.18
C ILE A 211 -1.99 -2.58 0.93
N SER A 212 -1.88 -2.60 2.26
CA SER A 212 -2.60 -3.58 3.06
C SER A 212 -4.11 -3.38 2.92
N GLU A 213 -4.90 -4.47 3.03
CA GLU A 213 -6.36 -4.38 3.00
C GLU A 213 -6.90 -3.37 4.02
N ARG A 214 -6.29 -3.33 5.22
CA ARG A 214 -6.65 -2.40 6.30
C ARG A 214 -6.41 -0.94 5.93
N ASP A 215 -5.29 -0.64 5.28
CA ASP A 215 -4.98 0.73 4.84
C ASP A 215 -5.93 1.17 3.72
N LEU A 216 -6.27 0.26 2.79
CA LEU A 216 -7.22 0.56 1.74
C LEU A 216 -8.62 0.87 2.30
N LEU A 217 -9.07 0.08 3.29
CA LEU A 217 -10.32 0.32 4.00
C LEU A 217 -10.28 1.64 4.77
N THR A 218 -9.14 1.96 5.40
CA THR A 218 -8.93 3.25 6.08
C THR A 218 -9.05 4.40 5.08
N ILE A 219 -8.46 4.29 3.88
CA ILE A 219 -8.56 5.29 2.83
C ILE A 219 -10.01 5.43 2.34
N TYR A 220 -10.71 4.32 2.13
CA TYR A 220 -12.13 4.33 1.72
C TYR A 220 -13.01 5.03 2.77
N ASP A 221 -12.79 4.74 4.05
CA ASP A 221 -13.48 5.38 5.16
C ASP A 221 -13.19 6.88 5.21
N LEU A 222 -11.91 7.29 5.11
CA LEU A 222 -11.53 8.71 5.02
C LEU A 222 -12.17 9.43 3.82
N ALA A 223 -12.28 8.75 2.68
CA ALA A 223 -12.88 9.30 1.46
C ALA A 223 -14.42 9.41 1.57
N THR A 224 -15.08 8.41 2.15
CA THR A 224 -16.54 8.39 2.34
C THR A 224 -17.00 9.26 3.50
N HIS A 225 -16.17 9.44 4.55
CA HIS A 225 -16.42 10.33 5.67
C HIS A 225 -16.62 11.78 5.26
N ARG A 226 -16.03 12.23 4.14
CA ARG A 226 -16.23 13.59 3.60
C ARG A 226 -17.57 13.77 2.89
N SER A 227 -18.27 12.69 2.55
CA SER A 227 -19.58 12.70 1.88
C SER A 227 -20.75 12.35 2.82
N SER A 228 -20.50 11.70 3.96
CA SER A 228 -21.53 11.15 4.84
C SER A 228 -21.80 11.98 6.12
N SER A 229 -21.75 13.31 6.05
CA SER A 229 -22.14 14.19 7.16
C SER A 229 -23.64 14.53 7.14
N ARG A 230 -24.50 13.51 7.12
CA ARG A 230 -25.92 13.66 7.47
C ARG A 230 -26.17 12.79 8.69
N SER A 231 -26.11 13.40 9.88
CA SER A 231 -26.71 12.82 11.08
C SER A 231 -28.20 12.60 10.84
N LEU A 232 -28.79 11.62 11.53
CA LEU A 232 -30.24 11.44 11.50
C LEU A 232 -30.91 12.72 12.05
N SER A 233 -32.08 13.06 11.52
CA SER A 233 -32.88 14.14 12.11
C SER A 233 -33.54 13.63 13.40
N PRO A 234 -33.57 14.43 14.49
CA PRO A 234 -34.21 14.01 15.75
C PRO A 234 -35.61 13.42 15.57
N ASP A 235 -36.40 13.98 14.66
CA ASP A 235 -37.78 13.57 14.38
C ASP A 235 -37.92 12.18 13.76
N THR A 236 -36.84 11.64 13.18
CA THR A 236 -36.83 10.29 12.58
C THR A 236 -36.59 9.19 13.60
N LEU A 237 -36.19 9.54 14.84
CA LEU A 237 -35.93 8.57 15.89
C LEU A 237 -37.23 8.00 16.45
N THR A 238 -37.40 6.69 16.30
CA THR A 238 -38.53 5.90 16.76
C THR A 238 -38.20 5.10 18.02
N LEU A 239 -39.14 5.08 18.96
CA LEU A 239 -39.08 4.24 20.16
C LEU A 239 -39.11 2.76 19.75
N GLY A 240 -38.24 1.95 20.36
CA GLY A 240 -38.12 0.51 20.12
C GLY A 240 -37.12 0.13 19.01
N SER A 241 -36.76 1.06 18.13
CA SER A 241 -35.80 0.84 17.04
C SER A 241 -34.34 0.85 17.51
N PHE A 242 -33.47 0.30 16.66
CA PHE A 242 -32.03 0.19 16.91
C PHE A 242 -31.26 1.11 15.97
N TYR A 243 -30.16 1.68 16.47
CA TYR A 243 -29.35 2.64 15.75
C TYR A 243 -27.87 2.32 15.91
N SER A 244 -27.12 2.41 14.82
CA SER A 244 -25.66 2.25 14.82
C SER A 244 -24.97 3.61 14.67
N ASN A 245 -23.85 3.79 15.36
CA ASN A 245 -22.98 4.96 15.18
C ASN A 245 -22.18 4.96 13.86
N GLY A 246 -22.23 3.86 13.10
CA GLY A 246 -21.55 3.74 11.81
C GLY A 246 -20.02 3.79 11.87
N LYS A 247 -19.42 3.60 13.05
CA LYS A 247 -17.98 3.42 13.25
C LYS A 247 -17.58 1.95 13.03
N TYR A 248 -16.31 1.58 13.19
CA TYR A 248 -15.81 0.19 13.09
C TYR A 248 -14.80 -0.12 14.21
N GLY A 249 -14.51 -1.40 14.39
CA GLY A 249 -13.53 -1.86 15.37
C GLY A 249 -13.97 -1.62 16.82
N ALA A 250 -13.07 -1.09 17.64
CA ALA A 250 -13.29 -0.92 19.08
C ALA A 250 -14.38 0.11 19.42
N ASP A 251 -14.64 1.07 18.54
CA ASP A 251 -15.57 2.19 18.77
C ASP A 251 -16.98 1.94 18.15
N TRP A 252 -17.19 0.80 17.50
CA TRP A 252 -18.48 0.46 16.92
C TRP A 252 -19.50 0.09 18.01
N SER A 253 -20.71 0.62 17.93
CA SER A 253 -21.80 0.24 18.85
C SER A 253 -23.19 0.40 18.23
N VAL A 254 -24.13 -0.39 18.76
CA VAL A 254 -25.56 -0.34 18.44
C VAL A 254 -26.36 -0.08 19.72
N ARG A 255 -27.25 0.92 19.66
CA ARG A 255 -28.12 1.32 20.76
C ARG A 255 -29.58 1.17 20.36
N GLN A 256 -30.38 0.60 21.25
CA GLN A 256 -31.84 0.56 21.14
C GLN A 256 -32.44 1.70 21.95
N ILE A 257 -33.39 2.45 21.39
CA ILE A 257 -34.21 3.38 22.18
C ILE A 257 -35.25 2.55 22.92
N ILE A 258 -35.17 2.52 24.25
CA ILE A 258 -36.05 1.70 25.11
C ILE A 258 -37.16 2.50 25.76
N ASP A 259 -36.98 3.82 25.91
CA ASP A 259 -37.99 4.73 26.46
C ASP A 259 -37.71 6.17 25.98
N GLU A 260 -38.72 7.02 25.98
CA GLU A 260 -38.61 8.42 25.56
C GLU A 260 -39.46 9.38 26.40
N SER A 261 -38.94 10.58 26.65
CA SER A 261 -39.65 11.67 27.31
C SER A 261 -39.67 12.88 26.38
N ARG A 262 -40.77 13.04 25.64
CA ARG A 262 -40.93 14.15 24.68
C ARG A 262 -41.25 15.47 25.39
N HIS A 263 -40.62 16.54 24.94
CA HIS A 263 -40.87 17.90 25.42
C HIS A 263 -40.60 18.92 24.30
N ASP A 264 -41.33 20.04 24.28
CA ASP A 264 -41.14 21.12 23.29
C ASP A 264 -39.78 21.84 23.40
N SER A 265 -39.04 21.60 24.48
CA SER A 265 -37.74 22.20 24.72
C SER A 265 -36.68 21.16 24.39
N PRO A 266 -35.76 21.42 23.44
CA PRO A 266 -34.77 20.44 22.99
C PRO A 266 -33.93 19.83 24.12
N ASP A 267 -33.60 20.64 25.12
CA ASP A 267 -32.78 20.23 26.28
C ASP A 267 -33.51 19.26 27.23
N LYS A 268 -34.84 19.12 27.06
CA LYS A 268 -35.71 18.28 27.87
C LYS A 268 -36.35 17.13 27.07
N ASP A 269 -36.13 17.08 25.76
CA ASP A 269 -36.55 15.95 24.92
C ASP A 269 -35.48 14.87 25.02
N LEU A 270 -35.75 13.86 25.86
CA LEU A 270 -34.79 12.83 26.23
C LEU A 270 -35.16 11.48 25.63
N VAL A 271 -34.13 10.74 25.22
CA VAL A 271 -34.23 9.32 24.86
C VAL A 271 -33.41 8.49 25.84
N ILE A 272 -34.00 7.42 26.32
CA ILE A 272 -33.33 6.41 27.14
C ILE A 272 -32.98 5.25 26.22
N PHE A 273 -31.71 4.86 26.24
CA PHE A 273 -31.20 3.85 25.33
C PHE A 273 -30.44 2.76 26.06
N LYS A 274 -30.40 1.58 25.44
CA LYS A 274 -29.57 0.45 25.87
C LYS A 274 -28.61 0.07 24.75
N THR A 275 -27.32 -0.05 25.07
CA THR A 275 -26.33 -0.57 24.13
C THR A 275 -26.48 -2.08 24.03
N VAL A 276 -26.83 -2.57 22.85
CA VAL A 276 -27.14 -3.97 22.59
C VAL A 276 -26.03 -4.72 21.87
N ALA A 277 -25.08 -4.01 21.25
CA ALA A 277 -23.89 -4.58 20.62
C ALA A 277 -22.73 -3.58 20.59
N GLY A 278 -21.50 -4.09 20.56
CA GLY A 278 -20.28 -3.30 20.43
C GLY A 278 -19.79 -2.64 21.73
N GLU A 279 -19.09 -1.51 21.60
CA GLU A 279 -18.51 -0.75 22.70
C GLU A 279 -19.56 -0.39 23.76
N GLY A 280 -19.32 -0.78 25.02
CA GLY A 280 -20.25 -0.51 26.12
C GLY A 280 -21.51 -1.38 26.12
N ILE A 281 -21.47 -2.59 25.54
CA ILE A 281 -22.59 -3.53 25.56
C ILE A 281 -23.17 -3.73 26.98
N ARG A 282 -24.50 -3.82 27.07
CA ARG A 282 -25.30 -3.91 28.31
C ARG A 282 -25.32 -2.64 29.17
N HIS A 283 -24.71 -1.55 28.71
CA HIS A 283 -24.87 -0.24 29.32
C HIS A 283 -26.24 0.37 28.95
N THR A 284 -26.89 1.02 29.91
CA THR A 284 -28.10 1.82 29.70
C THR A 284 -27.78 3.26 30.06
N GLY A 285 -28.17 4.20 29.21
CA GLY A 285 -27.95 5.63 29.43
C GLY A 285 -29.14 6.45 28.94
N PHE A 286 -29.04 7.77 29.13
CA PHE A 286 -29.97 8.73 28.58
C PHE A 286 -29.18 9.84 27.87
N ALA A 287 -29.78 10.44 26.86
CA ALA A 287 -29.26 11.59 26.14
C ALA A 287 -30.42 12.44 25.64
N THR A 288 -30.17 13.69 25.28
CA THR A 288 -31.15 14.44 24.49
C THR A 288 -31.36 13.75 23.14
N ARG A 289 -32.57 13.89 22.57
CA ARG A 289 -32.88 13.34 21.25
C ARG A 289 -31.93 13.88 20.19
N LEU A 290 -31.51 15.14 20.32
CA LEU A 290 -30.52 15.76 19.43
C LEU A 290 -29.14 15.13 19.58
N GLU A 291 -28.65 14.92 20.80
CA GLU A 291 -27.37 14.23 21.03
C GLU A 291 -27.38 12.80 20.50
N PHE A 292 -28.48 12.08 20.72
CA PHE A 292 -28.63 10.72 20.21
C PHE A 292 -28.69 10.70 18.67
N ALA A 293 -29.40 11.64 18.05
CA ALA A 293 -29.48 11.77 16.60
C ALA A 293 -28.12 12.12 15.95
N ASN A 294 -27.31 12.93 16.64
CA ASN A 294 -25.95 13.25 16.21
C ASN A 294 -25.00 12.05 16.37
N TRP A 295 -25.23 11.19 17.37
CA TRP A 295 -24.48 9.95 17.55
C TRP A 295 -24.91 8.86 16.55
N ALA A 296 -26.19 8.77 16.22
CA ALA A 296 -26.77 7.75 15.36
C ALA A 296 -26.57 8.07 13.86
N LYS A 297 -25.96 7.12 13.13
CA LYS A 297 -25.73 7.26 11.68
C LYS A 297 -26.79 6.51 10.85
N HIS A 298 -27.22 5.34 11.31
CA HIS A 298 -28.17 4.49 10.60
C HIS A 298 -29.15 3.83 11.57
N GLU A 299 -30.42 3.76 11.19
CA GLU A 299 -31.36 2.80 11.77
C GLU A 299 -30.97 1.39 11.28
N VAL A 300 -30.97 0.44 12.19
CA VAL A 300 -30.58 -0.95 11.94
C VAL A 300 -31.61 -1.90 12.53
N TYR A 301 -31.69 -3.10 11.98
CA TYR A 301 -32.44 -4.21 12.56
C TYR A 301 -31.51 -5.42 12.73
N ARG A 302 -31.90 -6.32 13.62
CA ARG A 302 -31.15 -7.55 13.88
C ARG A 302 -31.66 -8.66 12.95
N ASP A 303 -30.76 -9.24 12.18
CA ASP A 303 -30.97 -10.39 11.31
C ASP A 303 -30.04 -11.51 11.80
N ASP A 304 -30.59 -12.45 12.58
CA ASP A 304 -29.85 -13.47 13.34
C ASP A 304 -28.74 -12.90 14.26
N GLU A 305 -27.47 -13.14 13.91
CA GLU A 305 -26.28 -12.63 14.62
C GLU A 305 -25.75 -11.31 14.04
N ASN A 306 -26.32 -10.82 12.93
CA ASN A 306 -25.84 -9.65 12.21
C ASN A 306 -26.78 -8.44 12.35
N TRP A 307 -26.23 -7.24 12.17
CA TRP A 307 -26.98 -5.99 12.14
C TRP A 307 -27.03 -5.44 10.72
N ARG A 308 -28.24 -5.26 10.19
CA ARG A 308 -28.47 -4.74 8.82
C ARG A 308 -29.13 -3.37 8.89
N ARG A 309 -28.82 -2.51 7.92
CA ARG A 309 -29.43 -1.18 7.81
C ARG A 309 -30.89 -1.32 7.37
N VAL A 310 -31.76 -0.47 7.92
CA VAL A 310 -33.11 -0.28 7.39
C VAL A 310 -32.98 0.59 6.13
N GLU A 311 -33.38 0.05 4.98
CA GLU A 311 -33.49 0.83 3.74
C GLU A 311 -34.89 1.47 3.70
N HIS A 312 -34.94 2.79 3.47
CA HIS A 312 -36.17 3.55 3.31
C HIS A 312 -36.46 3.81 1.83
#